data_AF-A0A1H6ED42-F1
#
_entry.id   AF-A0A1H6ED42-F1
#
_cell.length_a   1.000
_cell.length_b   1.000
_cell.length_c   1.000
_cell.angle_alpha   90.00
_cell.angle_beta   90.00
_cell.angle_gamma   90.00
#
_symmetry.space_group_name_H-M   'P 1'
#
loop_
_entity.id
_entity.type
_entity.pdbx_description
1 polymer ?
#
loop_
_entity_poly.entity_id
_entity_poly.type
_entity_poly.pdbx_seq_one_letter_code
_entity_poly.pdbx_strand_id
1 'polypeptide(L)'
;MPSLFAQLAAGRQFTSLRALLSCSKTATTLRQGPPVEAGAAPAWIGFLCPAHVDALPAWPGTAADADGTRQTCGAFLDFRPTEQLLQSHADLWLTPLTGVDPNAFDGVWADVLQQADRVLQARLEERGDAGEDEPLLDLASVLGIACQNAAEGDLHQAAVPLAICETIAGTL
;
A
#
# COMPACT_ATOMS: atom_id res chain seq x y z
N MET A 1 6.89 12.24 27.86
CA MET A 1 6.65 10.88 27.35
C MET A 1 6.57 10.95 25.84
N PRO A 2 7.26 10.08 25.10
CA PRO A 2 7.15 10.01 23.63
C PRO A 2 5.73 9.60 23.22
N SER A 3 5.24 10.14 22.10
CA SER A 3 3.93 9.77 21.55
C SER A 3 3.89 8.28 21.18
N LEU A 4 2.71 7.68 21.16
CA LEU A 4 2.52 6.29 20.70
C LEU A 4 3.17 6.07 19.33
N PHE A 5 2.99 7.01 18.41
CA PHE A 5 3.63 6.94 17.09
C PHE A 5 5.16 6.94 17.20
N ALA A 6 5.76 7.81 18.02
CA ALA A 6 7.22 7.83 18.20
C ALA A 6 7.76 6.53 18.80
N GLN A 7 6.99 5.90 19.71
CA GLN A 7 7.33 4.59 20.27
C GLN A 7 7.25 3.48 19.20
N LEU A 8 6.19 3.46 18.40
CA LEU A 8 6.00 2.48 17.32
C LEU A 8 7.01 2.68 16.18
N ALA A 9 7.30 3.93 15.83
CA ALA A 9 8.32 4.26 14.84
C ALA A 9 9.71 3.85 15.34
N ALA A 10 9.97 3.89 16.65
CA ALA A 10 11.25 3.51 17.25
C ALA A 10 12.45 4.20 16.58
N GLY A 11 12.28 5.48 16.20
CA GLY A 11 13.30 6.27 15.51
C GLY A 11 13.46 6.00 14.02
N ARG A 12 12.64 5.13 13.42
CA ARG A 12 12.67 4.82 11.98
C ARG A 12 11.93 5.87 11.17
N GLN A 13 12.37 6.03 9.92
CA GLN A 13 11.63 6.81 8.94
C GLN A 13 10.32 6.09 8.61
N PHE A 14 9.22 6.80 8.77
CA PHE A 14 7.91 6.36 8.35
C PHE A 14 7.78 6.55 6.85
N THR A 15 7.38 5.50 6.15
CA THR A 15 7.28 5.50 4.68
C THR A 15 5.84 5.66 4.22
N SER A 16 4.89 4.95 4.84
CA SER A 16 3.50 5.00 4.39
C SER A 16 2.50 4.60 5.47
N LEU A 17 1.31 5.22 5.43
CA LEU A 17 0.12 4.78 6.14
C LEU A 17 -0.82 4.17 5.11
N ARG A 18 -1.11 2.88 5.25
CA ARG A 18 -2.04 2.15 4.37
C ARG A 18 -3.30 1.77 5.12
N ALA A 19 -4.44 1.78 4.43
CA ALA A 19 -5.71 1.28 4.95
C ALA A 19 -6.13 0.07 4.10
N LEU A 20 -5.73 -1.13 4.50
CA LEU A 20 -5.92 -2.35 3.70
C LEU A 20 -7.30 -2.98 3.90
N LEU A 21 -8.02 -2.57 4.94
CA LEU A 21 -9.33 -3.12 5.29
C LEU A 21 -10.30 -2.00 5.65
N SER A 22 -11.49 -2.02 5.04
CA SER A 22 -12.60 -1.17 5.43
C SER A 22 -13.29 -1.75 6.67
N CYS A 23 -12.85 -1.32 7.86
CA CYS A 23 -13.41 -1.78 9.13
C CYS A 23 -13.59 -0.62 10.12
N SER A 24 -14.80 -0.39 10.61
CA SER A 24 -15.08 0.68 11.59
C SER A 24 -14.76 0.30 13.04
N LYS A 25 -14.32 -0.95 13.30
CA LYS A 25 -14.00 -1.41 14.65
C LYS A 25 -12.68 -0.83 15.12
N THR A 26 -12.57 -0.58 16.43
CA THR A 26 -11.30 -0.24 17.06
C THR A 26 -10.34 -1.44 17.00
N ALA A 27 -9.08 -1.18 16.70
CA ALA A 27 -8.03 -2.18 16.79
C ALA A 27 -7.69 -2.47 18.25
N THR A 28 -7.55 -3.76 18.57
CA THR A 28 -7.11 -4.23 19.90
C THR A 28 -5.82 -5.04 19.81
N THR A 29 -5.35 -5.32 18.59
CA THR A 29 -4.16 -6.15 18.34
C THR A 29 -3.25 -5.44 17.34
N LEU A 30 -1.96 -5.40 17.66
CA LEU A 30 -0.90 -5.03 16.73
C LEU A 30 -0.36 -6.28 16.08
N ARG A 31 -0.32 -6.30 14.74
CA ARG A 31 0.44 -7.30 14.00
C ARG A 31 1.72 -6.68 13.50
N GLN A 32 2.84 -7.31 13.78
CA GLN A 32 4.17 -6.81 13.48
C GLN A 32 4.81 -7.68 12.42
N GLY A 33 5.05 -7.09 11.25
CA GLY A 33 5.70 -7.78 10.13
C GLY A 33 7.13 -8.20 10.45
N PRO A 34 7.67 -9.20 9.72
CA PRO A 34 9.09 -9.53 9.83
C PRO A 34 9.93 -8.28 9.56
N PRO A 35 11.07 -8.10 10.24
CA PRO A 35 11.95 -6.98 9.97
C PRO A 35 12.62 -7.14 8.61
N VAL A 36 13.01 -6.02 7.99
CA VAL A 36 13.78 -6.03 6.73
C VAL A 36 15.14 -6.70 6.92
N GLU A 37 15.76 -6.46 8.09
CA GLU A 37 17.02 -7.06 8.50
C GLU A 37 16.86 -7.85 9.80
N ALA A 38 17.55 -8.98 9.93
CA ALA A 38 17.46 -9.80 11.13
C ALA A 38 17.90 -9.02 12.38
N GLY A 39 17.05 -8.99 13.41
CA GLY A 39 17.30 -8.26 14.66
C GLY A 39 16.86 -6.79 14.63
N ALA A 40 16.37 -6.27 13.51
CA ALA A 40 15.79 -4.94 13.42
C ALA A 40 14.32 -4.90 13.89
N ALA A 41 13.75 -3.70 13.98
CA ALA A 41 12.35 -3.49 14.31
C ALA A 41 11.41 -3.91 13.16
N PRO A 42 10.11 -4.21 13.43
CA PRO A 42 9.17 -4.79 12.47
C PRO A 42 8.98 -3.95 11.20
N ALA A 43 9.12 -4.51 10.00
CA ALA A 43 9.04 -3.73 8.76
C ALA A 43 7.71 -2.97 8.55
N TRP A 44 6.64 -3.46 9.18
CA TRP A 44 5.35 -2.79 9.22
C TRP A 44 4.59 -3.16 10.50
N ILE A 45 3.61 -2.33 10.87
CA ILE A 45 2.72 -2.53 12.02
C ILE A 45 1.28 -2.36 11.56
N GLY A 46 0.49 -3.41 11.68
CA GLY A 46 -0.95 -3.40 11.40
C GLY A 46 -1.79 -3.28 12.66
N PHE A 47 -2.80 -2.43 12.64
CA PHE A 47 -3.80 -2.28 13.70
C PHE A 47 -5.04 -3.09 13.34
N LEU A 48 -5.33 -4.16 14.07
CA LEU A 48 -6.40 -5.10 13.76
C LEU A 48 -7.35 -5.31 14.94
N CYS A 49 -8.63 -5.53 14.64
CA CYS A 49 -9.59 -6.08 15.59
C CYS A 49 -9.50 -7.61 15.62
N PRO A 50 -10.01 -8.30 16.67
CA PRO A 50 -9.83 -9.74 16.83
C PRO A 50 -10.30 -10.55 15.61
N ALA A 51 -11.44 -10.17 15.02
CA ALA A 51 -11.97 -10.83 13.82
C ALA A 51 -11.00 -10.81 12.63
N HIS A 52 -10.28 -9.71 12.41
CA HIS A 52 -9.32 -9.60 11.30
C HIS A 52 -7.94 -10.19 11.62
N VAL A 53 -7.60 -10.33 12.90
CA VAL A 53 -6.43 -11.13 13.29
C VAL A 53 -6.67 -12.59 12.91
N ASP A 54 -7.85 -13.11 13.26
CA ASP A 54 -8.22 -14.51 13.03
C ASP A 54 -8.49 -14.83 11.55
N ALA A 55 -8.98 -13.86 10.77
CA ALA A 55 -9.22 -14.02 9.33
C ALA A 55 -7.94 -14.00 8.49
N LEU A 56 -6.82 -13.53 9.05
CA LEU A 56 -5.53 -13.42 8.36
C LEU A 56 -4.46 -14.32 9.03
N PRO A 57 -4.71 -15.60 9.35
CA PRO A 57 -3.76 -16.39 10.12
C PRO A 57 -2.44 -16.61 9.34
N ALA A 58 -2.52 -16.68 8.01
CA ALA A 58 -1.39 -16.87 7.11
C ALA A 58 -0.54 -15.60 6.86
N TRP A 59 -1.00 -14.43 7.30
CA TRP A 59 -0.21 -13.21 7.11
C TRP A 59 1.08 -13.23 7.95
N PRO A 60 2.22 -12.83 7.37
CA PRO A 60 3.49 -12.90 8.08
C PRO A 60 3.48 -11.96 9.31
N GLY A 61 4.26 -12.33 10.33
CA GLY A 61 4.46 -11.49 11.51
C GLY A 61 3.79 -12.00 12.79
N THR A 62 4.15 -11.36 13.90
CA THR A 62 3.70 -11.72 15.25
C THR A 62 2.60 -10.78 15.74
N ALA A 63 1.65 -11.31 16.52
CA ALA A 63 0.61 -10.52 17.16
C ALA A 63 1.03 -10.10 18.58
N ALA A 64 0.65 -8.89 18.97
CA ALA A 64 0.80 -8.33 20.31
C ALA A 64 -0.43 -7.50 20.67
N ASP A 65 -0.70 -7.31 21.96
CA ASP A 65 -1.81 -6.46 22.40
C ASP A 65 -1.59 -4.99 22.03
N ALA A 66 -2.64 -4.32 21.56
CA ALA A 66 -2.62 -2.91 21.17
C ALA A 66 -3.10 -1.98 22.28
N ASP A 67 -2.89 -2.35 23.55
CA ASP A 67 -3.44 -1.65 24.71
C ASP A 67 -3.17 -0.14 24.64
N GLY A 68 -4.26 0.64 24.63
CA GLY A 68 -4.21 2.11 24.57
C GLY A 68 -4.14 2.72 23.17
N THR A 69 -4.10 1.93 22.09
CA THR A 69 -4.21 2.48 20.74
C THR A 69 -5.68 2.72 20.38
N ARG A 70 -6.05 3.95 20.01
CA ARG A 70 -7.39 4.30 19.52
C ARG A 70 -7.49 4.22 17.99
N GLN A 71 -6.70 3.34 17.38
CA GLN A 71 -6.62 3.25 15.93
C GLN A 71 -7.78 2.42 15.37
N THR A 72 -8.21 2.80 14.17
CA THR A 72 -9.21 2.04 13.40
C THR A 72 -8.57 0.77 12.87
N CYS A 73 -9.30 -0.34 12.93
CA CYS A 73 -8.88 -1.60 12.33
C CYS A 73 -8.60 -1.42 10.83
N GLY A 74 -7.52 -2.02 10.34
CA GLY A 74 -7.14 -1.97 8.93
C GLY A 74 -6.07 -0.93 8.61
N ALA A 75 -5.66 -0.10 9.58
CA ALA A 75 -4.53 0.81 9.41
C ALA A 75 -3.19 0.09 9.51
N PHE A 76 -2.23 0.45 8.66
CA PHE A 76 -0.87 -0.11 8.61
C PHE A 76 0.16 1.01 8.56
N LEU A 77 1.13 0.98 9.47
CA LEU A 77 2.36 1.77 9.36
C LEU A 77 3.39 0.94 8.62
N ASP A 78 3.93 1.45 7.53
CA ASP A 78 5.00 0.82 6.77
C ASP A 78 6.30 1.59 6.95
N PHE A 79 7.38 0.86 7.25
CA PHE A 79 8.73 1.38 7.47
C PHE A 79 9.73 0.81 6.48
N ARG A 80 9.27 0.05 5.48
CA ARG A 80 10.13 -0.47 4.43
C ARG A 80 10.65 0.66 3.55
N PRO A 81 11.82 0.49 2.92
CA PRO A 81 12.27 1.39 1.86
C PRO A 81 11.18 1.57 0.79
N THR A 82 11.06 2.77 0.25
CA THR A 82 10.04 3.14 -0.72
C THR A 82 9.98 2.16 -1.89
N GLU A 83 11.13 1.76 -2.43
CA GLU A 83 11.24 0.85 -3.56
C GLU A 83 10.69 -0.54 -3.23
N GLN A 84 10.87 -1.02 -2.00
CA GLN A 84 10.29 -2.29 -1.55
C GLN A 84 8.77 -2.19 -1.40
N LEU A 85 8.26 -1.03 -1.00
CA LEU A 85 6.83 -0.75 -0.96
C LEU A 85 6.23 -0.69 -2.38
N LEU A 86 6.90 0.00 -3.30
CA LEU A 86 6.52 0.05 -4.72
C LEU A 86 6.51 -1.35 -5.34
N GLN A 87 7.51 -2.19 -5.04
CA GLN A 87 7.53 -3.59 -5.47
C GLN A 87 6.33 -4.36 -4.92
N SER A 88 5.92 -4.10 -3.67
CA SER A 88 4.74 -4.75 -3.10
C SER A 88 3.46 -4.35 -3.84
N HIS A 89 3.28 -3.08 -4.18
CA HIS A 89 2.15 -2.65 -5.01
C HIS A 89 2.20 -3.28 -6.41
N ALA A 90 3.41 -3.41 -6.96
CA ALA A 90 3.59 -4.06 -8.25
C ALA A 90 3.17 -5.53 -8.24
N ASP A 91 3.60 -6.29 -7.24
CA ASP A 91 3.29 -7.70 -7.10
C ASP A 91 1.81 -7.94 -6.77
N LEU A 92 1.22 -7.09 -5.93
CA LEU A 92 -0.14 -7.26 -5.43
C LEU A 92 -1.20 -6.94 -6.47
N TRP A 93 -1.06 -5.84 -7.21
CA TRP A 93 -2.13 -5.38 -8.09
C TRP A 93 -1.65 -4.76 -9.41
N LEU A 94 -0.55 -4.00 -9.44
CA LEU A 94 -0.15 -3.27 -10.66
C LEU A 94 0.19 -4.24 -11.80
N THR A 95 1.05 -5.23 -11.55
CA THR A 95 1.52 -6.18 -12.56
C THR A 95 0.39 -7.13 -12.97
N PRO A 96 -0.37 -7.76 -12.04
CA PRO A 96 -1.52 -8.58 -12.42
C PRO A 96 -2.54 -7.82 -13.26
N LEU A 97 -2.78 -6.54 -12.95
CA LEU A 97 -3.75 -5.74 -13.65
C LEU A 97 -3.21 -5.29 -15.01
N THR A 98 -2.01 -4.73 -15.09
CA THR A 98 -1.50 -4.05 -16.31
C THR A 98 -0.58 -4.91 -17.18
N GLY A 99 -0.03 -5.99 -16.63
CA GLY A 99 1.01 -6.79 -17.28
C GLY A 99 2.39 -6.13 -17.29
N VAL A 100 2.57 -4.96 -16.66
CA VAL A 100 3.83 -4.23 -16.62
C VAL A 100 4.73 -4.83 -15.54
N ASP A 101 5.80 -5.51 -15.96
CA ASP A 101 6.83 -6.05 -15.06
C ASP A 101 7.88 -4.97 -14.72
N PRO A 102 8.06 -4.61 -13.43
CA PRO A 102 9.08 -3.65 -13.04
C PRO A 102 10.51 -4.00 -13.49
N ASN A 103 10.83 -5.29 -13.63
CA ASN A 103 12.15 -5.73 -14.07
C ASN A 103 12.46 -5.36 -15.53
N ALA A 104 11.44 -5.13 -16.35
CA ALA A 104 11.61 -4.70 -17.74
C ALA A 104 12.08 -3.23 -17.87
N PHE A 105 12.12 -2.50 -16.76
CA PHE A 105 12.47 -1.07 -16.68
C PHE A 105 13.73 -0.83 -15.84
N ASP A 106 14.56 -1.86 -15.62
CA ASP A 106 15.80 -1.77 -14.82
C ASP A 106 15.60 -1.14 -13.41
N GLY A 107 14.40 -1.29 -12.84
CA GLY A 107 14.04 -0.72 -11.54
C GLY A 107 13.73 0.79 -11.56
N VAL A 108 13.60 1.41 -12.73
CA VAL A 108 13.22 2.83 -12.87
C VAL A 108 11.72 2.99 -12.66
N TRP A 109 11.32 3.20 -11.39
CA TRP A 109 9.92 3.25 -10.98
C TRP A 109 9.06 4.29 -11.69
N ALA A 110 9.62 5.44 -12.07
CA ALA A 110 8.87 6.44 -12.83
C ALA A 110 8.39 5.89 -14.19
N ASP A 111 9.23 5.12 -14.87
CA ASP A 111 8.89 4.51 -16.16
C ASP A 111 7.90 3.36 -16.00
N VAL A 112 8.04 2.56 -14.94
CA VAL A 112 7.09 1.49 -14.58
C VAL A 112 5.68 2.07 -14.37
N LEU A 113 5.56 3.11 -13.54
CA LEU A 113 4.28 3.75 -13.24
C LEU A 113 3.68 4.40 -14.48
N GLN A 114 4.50 5.10 -15.27
CA GLN A 114 4.04 5.72 -16.51
C GLN A 114 3.57 4.69 -17.53
N GLN A 115 4.25 3.55 -17.66
CA GLN A 115 3.80 2.50 -18.57
C GLN A 115 2.50 1.84 -18.07
N ALA A 116 2.38 1.61 -16.77
CA ALA A 116 1.16 1.08 -16.17
C ALA A 116 -0.03 2.01 -16.41
N ASP A 117 0.14 3.32 -16.22
CA ASP A 117 -0.87 4.33 -16.52
C ASP A 117 -1.28 4.30 -17.99
N ARG A 118 -0.33 4.29 -18.94
CA ARG A 118 -0.64 4.17 -20.38
C ARG A 118 -1.48 2.94 -20.70
N VAL A 119 -1.21 1.79 -20.07
CA VAL A 119 -2.02 0.58 -20.25
C VAL A 119 -3.45 0.77 -19.75
N LEU A 120 -3.64 1.41 -18.60
CA LEU A 120 -4.97 1.69 -18.06
C LEU A 120 -5.75 2.68 -18.94
N GLN A 121 -5.10 3.76 -19.38
CA GLN A 121 -5.72 4.74 -20.28
C GLN A 121 -6.15 4.09 -21.60
N ALA A 122 -5.29 3.27 -22.22
CA ALA A 122 -5.64 2.55 -23.44
C ALA A 122 -6.86 1.63 -23.27
N ARG A 123 -6.97 0.94 -22.12
CA ARG A 123 -8.14 0.10 -21.82
C ARG A 123 -9.42 0.91 -21.62
N LEU A 124 -9.33 2.09 -21.04
CA LEU A 124 -10.47 3.01 -20.90
C LEU A 124 -10.91 3.52 -22.28
N GLU A 125 -9.96 3.89 -23.14
CA GLU A 125 -10.23 4.33 -24.52
C GLU A 125 -10.89 3.25 -25.38
N GLU A 126 -10.39 2.01 -25.33
CA GLU A 126 -10.93 0.86 -26.07
C GLU A 126 -12.37 0.52 -25.65
N ARG A 127 -12.74 0.82 -24.40
CA ARG A 127 -14.09 0.55 -23.87
C ARG A 127 -15.13 1.60 -24.27
N GLY A 128 -14.72 2.85 -24.52
CA GLY A 128 -15.62 3.94 -24.89
C GLY A 128 -16.67 4.28 -23.82
N ASP A 129 -17.81 4.84 -24.24
CA ASP A 129 -18.92 5.32 -23.38
C ASP A 129 -19.83 4.18 -22.84
N ALA A 130 -19.40 2.92 -22.95
CA ALA A 130 -20.12 1.79 -22.36
C ALA A 130 -19.94 1.85 -20.83
N GLY A 131 -20.84 2.60 -20.19
CA GLY A 131 -20.76 2.98 -18.79
C GLY A 131 -20.63 1.84 -17.78
N GLU A 132 -20.29 2.28 -16.57
CA GLU A 132 -20.21 1.53 -15.30
C GLU A 132 -18.87 0.85 -14.95
N ASP A 133 -17.73 1.46 -15.30
CA ASP A 133 -16.44 1.11 -14.66
C ASP A 133 -15.85 2.31 -13.90
N GLU A 134 -16.65 2.89 -12.99
CA GLU A 134 -16.20 3.90 -12.01
C GLU A 134 -14.89 3.46 -11.30
N PRO A 135 -14.72 2.20 -10.87
CA PRO A 135 -13.49 1.79 -10.18
C PRO A 135 -12.24 1.84 -11.08
N LEU A 136 -12.34 1.48 -12.37
CA LEU A 136 -11.19 1.54 -13.28
C LEU A 136 -10.82 2.99 -13.61
N LEU A 137 -11.82 3.86 -13.76
CA LEU A 137 -11.62 5.30 -13.96
C LEU A 137 -10.98 5.96 -12.73
N ASP A 138 -11.46 5.64 -11.53
CA ASP A 138 -10.90 6.12 -10.26
C ASP A 138 -9.47 5.62 -10.08
N LEU A 139 -9.22 4.33 -10.37
CA LEU A 139 -7.90 3.73 -10.32
C LEU A 139 -6.92 4.48 -11.24
N ALA A 140 -7.29 4.70 -12.50
CA ALA A 140 -6.45 5.40 -13.47
C ALA A 140 -6.21 6.85 -13.05
N SER A 141 -7.22 7.54 -12.54
CA SER A 141 -7.11 8.91 -12.04
C SER A 141 -6.12 9.02 -10.88
N VAL A 142 -6.21 8.12 -9.91
CA VAL A 142 -5.32 8.11 -8.75
C VAL A 142 -3.90 7.66 -9.14
N LEU A 143 -3.76 6.70 -10.06
CA LEU A 143 -2.45 6.31 -10.60
C LEU A 143 -1.76 7.48 -11.33
N GLY A 144 -2.54 8.33 -12.01
CA GLY A 144 -2.03 9.56 -12.61
C GLY A 144 -1.36 10.50 -11.61
N ILE A 145 -1.87 10.57 -10.36
CA ILE A 145 -1.24 11.34 -9.27
C ILE A 145 0.10 10.71 -8.87
N ALA A 146 0.15 9.37 -8.78
CA ALA A 146 1.39 8.65 -8.49
C ALA A 146 2.47 8.91 -9.56
N CYS A 147 2.06 8.92 -10.83
CA CYS A 147 2.95 9.20 -11.96
C CYS A 147 3.54 10.61 -11.91
N GLN A 148 2.73 11.62 -11.54
CA GLN A 148 3.20 13.00 -11.39
C GLN A 148 4.29 13.11 -10.32
N ASN A 149 4.03 12.55 -9.12
CA ASN A 149 5.01 12.55 -8.03
C ASN A 149 6.31 11.82 -8.42
N ALA A 150 6.20 10.68 -9.12
CA ALA A 150 7.36 9.92 -9.59
C ALA A 150 8.17 10.67 -10.66
N ALA A 151 7.51 11.39 -11.57
CA ALA A 151 8.16 12.23 -12.58
C ALA A 151 8.92 13.42 -11.97
N GLU A 152 8.47 13.92 -10.81
CA GLU A 152 9.18 14.93 -10.01
C GLU A 152 10.35 14.33 -9.18
N GLY A 153 10.54 13.02 -9.22
CA GLY A 153 11.58 12.30 -8.48
C GLY A 153 11.20 11.98 -7.03
N ASP A 154 9.93 12.18 -6.63
CA ASP A 154 9.45 11.89 -5.28
C ASP A 154 8.69 10.56 -5.23
N LEU A 155 9.44 9.47 -5.21
CA LEU A 155 8.89 8.11 -5.10
C LEU A 155 8.14 7.88 -3.77
N HIS A 156 8.52 8.61 -2.71
CA HIS A 156 7.85 8.50 -1.41
C HIS A 156 6.42 9.06 -1.51
N GLN A 157 6.24 10.23 -2.14
CA GLN A 157 4.91 10.77 -2.42
C GLN A 157 4.16 9.98 -3.49
N ALA A 158 4.85 9.31 -4.42
CA ALA A 158 4.21 8.41 -5.38
C ALA A 158 3.57 7.18 -4.69
N ALA A 159 4.16 6.67 -3.60
CA ALA A 159 3.62 5.52 -2.87
C ALA A 159 2.29 5.79 -2.14
N VAL A 160 1.97 7.04 -1.83
CA VAL A 160 0.71 7.40 -1.13
C VAL A 160 -0.54 7.11 -1.97
N PRO A 161 -0.70 7.66 -3.20
CA PRO A 161 -1.83 7.33 -4.06
C PRO A 161 -1.87 5.84 -4.46
N LEU A 162 -0.73 5.15 -4.54
CA LEU A 162 -0.72 3.71 -4.85
C LEU A 162 -1.38 2.85 -3.77
N ALA A 163 -1.39 3.28 -2.52
CA ALA A 163 -2.16 2.61 -1.46
C ALA A 163 -3.68 2.76 -1.66
N ILE A 164 -4.13 3.87 -2.24
CA ILE A 164 -5.53 4.06 -2.61
C ILE A 164 -5.85 3.20 -3.84
N CYS A 165 -4.95 3.18 -4.84
CA CYS A 165 -5.10 2.30 -6.00
C CYS A 165 -5.19 0.82 -5.60
N GLU A 166 -4.40 0.37 -4.61
CA GLU A 166 -4.49 -1.00 -4.08
C GLU A 166 -5.90 -1.33 -3.56
N THR A 167 -6.50 -0.41 -2.80
CA THR A 167 -7.87 -0.55 -2.30
C THR A 167 -8.89 -0.62 -3.43
N ILE A 168 -8.78 0.26 -4.44
CA ILE A 168 -9.68 0.27 -5.60
C ILE A 168 -9.50 -1.00 -6.43
N ALA A 169 -8.26 -1.43 -6.68
CA ALA A 169 -7.95 -2.62 -7.44
C ALA A 169 -8.51 -3.89 -6.79
N GLY A 170 -8.61 -3.93 -5.45
CA GLY A 170 -9.28 -5.01 -4.73
C GLY A 170 -10.80 -5.09 -4.94
N THR A 171 -11.40 -4.13 -5.65
CA THR A 171 -12.83 -4.12 -6.01
C THR A 171 -13.10 -4.45 -7.48
N LEU A 172 -12.05 -4.56 -8.30
CA LEU A 172 -12.11 -4.98 -9.71
C LEU A 172 -12.16 -6.51 -9.83
#